data_AF-A0A1I2E6U0-F1
#
_entry.id   AF-A0A1I2E6U0-F1
#
_cell.length_a   1.000
_cell.length_b   1.000
_cell.length_c   1.000
_cell.angle_alpha   90.00
_cell.angle_beta   90.00
_cell.angle_gamma   90.00
#
_symmetry.space_group_name_H-M   'P 1'
#
loop_
_entity.id
_entity.type
_entity.pdbx_description
1 polymer ?
#
loop_
_entity_poly.entity_id
_entity_poly.type
_entity_poly.pdbx_seq_one_letter_code
_entity_poly.pdbx_strand_id
1 'polypeptide(L)'
;MPAAVPSKRQARIATQLNQLNQRAAQLGTPVISAATSTEAGRPVTAHDVLTAASATINQRGAQRDSTQGAQQERSMAATVAAFNAIEGTTLTERQGWAFMQTLKLVRAAACDRNGNFNPDDALDGAAYAALGGEAAAAAAGMTVQP
;
A
#
# COMPACT_ATOMS: atom_id res chain seq x y z
N MET A 1 18.67 -23.00 47.19
CA MET A 1 19.44 -21.85 46.67
C MET A 1 18.44 -20.82 46.15
N PRO A 2 18.43 -19.57 46.64
CA PRO A 2 17.42 -18.60 46.19
C PRO A 2 17.83 -17.94 44.86
N ALA A 3 16.90 -17.86 43.91
CA ALA A 3 17.08 -17.17 42.64
C ALA A 3 17.22 -15.65 42.87
N ALA A 4 18.20 -15.02 42.23
CA ALA A 4 18.49 -13.59 42.38
C ALA A 4 17.34 -12.73 41.84
N VAL A 5 16.79 -11.86 42.70
CA VAL A 5 15.71 -10.92 42.32
C VAL A 5 16.31 -9.80 41.48
N PRO A 6 15.84 -9.56 40.24
CA PRO A 6 16.41 -8.54 39.37
C PRO A 6 16.19 -7.12 39.93
N SER A 7 17.22 -6.30 39.84
CA SER A 7 17.20 -4.91 40.31
C SER A 7 16.22 -4.04 39.51
N LYS A 8 15.70 -2.95 40.11
CA LYS A 8 14.76 -2.01 39.45
C LYS A 8 15.28 -1.49 38.10
N ARG A 9 16.59 -1.34 37.95
CA ARG A 9 17.23 -0.92 36.70
C ARG A 9 17.16 -2.00 35.61
N GLN A 10 17.36 -3.27 35.99
CA GLN A 10 17.23 -4.41 35.07
C GLN A 10 15.78 -4.63 34.64
N ALA A 11 14.83 -4.47 35.57
CA ALA A 11 13.40 -4.52 35.23
C ALA A 11 13.00 -3.44 34.22
N ARG A 12 13.49 -2.20 34.39
CA ARG A 12 13.19 -1.08 33.48
C ARG A 12 13.77 -1.28 32.08
N ILE A 13 14.98 -1.84 31.97
CA ILE A 13 15.62 -2.16 30.68
C ILE A 13 14.86 -3.29 29.98
N ALA A 14 14.45 -4.33 30.71
CA ALA A 14 13.64 -5.42 30.15
C ALA A 14 12.28 -4.93 29.63
N THR A 15 11.62 -4.03 30.35
CA THR A 15 10.37 -3.39 29.90
C THR A 15 10.58 -2.57 28.64
N GLN A 16 11.67 -1.79 28.57
CA GLN A 16 11.96 -0.93 27.42
C GLN A 16 12.33 -1.76 26.17
N LEU A 17 13.06 -2.86 26.32
CA LEU A 17 13.35 -3.81 25.24
C LEU A 17 12.08 -4.52 24.76
N ASN A 18 11.18 -4.90 25.68
CA ASN A 18 9.90 -5.52 25.31
C ASN A 18 9.00 -4.53 24.55
N GLN A 19 8.97 -3.26 24.94
CA GLN A 19 8.24 -2.20 24.23
C GLN A 19 8.83 -1.90 22.84
N LEU A 20 10.16 -1.95 22.69
CA LEU A 20 10.81 -1.80 21.38
C LEU A 20 10.51 -2.99 20.45
N ASN A 21 10.51 -4.22 20.98
CA ASN A 21 10.14 -5.41 20.22
C ASN A 21 8.65 -5.40 19.82
N GLN A 22 7.76 -4.90 20.69
CA GLN A 22 6.33 -4.72 20.38
C GLN A 22 6.11 -3.65 19.29
N ARG A 23 6.92 -2.59 19.27
CA ARG A 23 6.89 -1.57 18.21
C ARG A 23 7.45 -2.08 16.87
N ALA A 24 8.49 -2.91 16.90
CA ALA A 24 9.01 -3.57 15.70
C ALA A 24 7.98 -4.53 15.09
N ALA A 25 7.17 -5.21 15.90
CA ALA A 25 6.07 -6.06 15.45
C ALA A 25 4.87 -5.26 14.86
N GLN A 26 4.75 -3.96 15.19
CA GLN A 26 3.73 -3.06 14.65
C GLN A 26 4.15 -2.38 13.33
N LEU A 27 5.42 -2.46 12.95
CA LEU A 27 5.89 -2.16 11.60
C LEU A 27 5.54 -3.33 10.68
N GLY A 28 4.23 -3.61 10.58
CA GLY A 28 3.71 -4.52 9.58
C GLY A 28 4.06 -3.96 8.21
N THR A 29 4.91 -4.68 7.48
CA THR A 29 4.81 -4.69 6.02
C THR A 29 3.33 -4.83 5.68
N PRO A 30 2.76 -4.01 4.77
CA PRO A 30 1.43 -4.24 4.27
C PRO A 30 1.48 -5.51 3.44
N VAL A 31 1.37 -6.65 4.11
CA VAL A 31 1.02 -7.92 3.50
C VAL A 31 -0.50 -7.85 3.30
N ILE A 32 -0.98 -8.47 2.23
CA ILE A 32 -2.38 -8.81 2.04
C ILE A 32 -2.85 -9.59 3.29
N SER A 33 -3.30 -8.89 4.32
CA SER A 33 -3.96 -9.48 5.47
C SER A 33 -5.44 -9.44 5.17
N ALA A 34 -5.90 -10.50 4.51
CA ALA A 34 -7.29 -10.73 4.16
C ALA A 34 -8.18 -10.57 5.39
N ALA A 35 -9.08 -9.60 5.36
CA ALA A 35 -10.26 -9.62 6.21
C ALA A 35 -11.22 -10.70 5.67
N THR A 36 -11.35 -11.77 6.47
CA THR A 36 -12.53 -12.62 6.64
C THR A 36 -13.17 -13.25 5.40
N SER A 37 -12.85 -14.53 5.16
CA SER A 37 -13.79 -15.67 5.13
C SER A 37 -13.03 -16.94 4.72
N THR A 38 -13.06 -17.93 5.59
CA THR A 38 -12.43 -19.24 5.39
C THR A 38 -13.22 -20.05 4.35
N GLU A 39 -12.99 -19.84 3.06
CA GLU A 39 -13.19 -20.87 2.04
C GLU A 39 -11.80 -21.38 1.60
N ALA A 40 -11.37 -22.47 2.22
CA ALA A 40 -10.15 -23.15 1.79
C ALA A 40 -10.37 -23.78 0.40
N GLY A 41 -9.61 -23.32 -0.60
CA GLY A 41 -9.29 -24.12 -1.80
C GLY A 41 -9.74 -23.62 -3.18
N ARG A 42 -10.42 -22.48 -3.32
CA ARG A 42 -10.77 -21.97 -4.66
C ARG A 42 -9.64 -21.11 -5.27
N PRO A 43 -9.44 -21.14 -6.61
CA PRO A 43 -8.51 -20.24 -7.29
C PRO A 43 -8.84 -18.76 -7.02
N VAL A 44 -7.79 -17.94 -6.93
CA VAL A 44 -7.93 -16.47 -6.90
C VAL A 44 -8.53 -16.01 -8.23
N THR A 45 -9.58 -15.20 -8.16
CA THR A 45 -10.26 -14.65 -9.33
C THR A 45 -9.86 -13.21 -9.57
N ALA A 46 -10.13 -12.70 -10.77
CA ALA A 46 -9.97 -11.28 -11.06
C ALA A 46 -10.83 -10.39 -10.14
N HIS A 47 -12.03 -10.86 -9.76
CA HIS A 47 -12.89 -10.17 -8.81
C HIS A 47 -12.21 -10.01 -7.45
N ASP A 48 -11.58 -11.07 -6.92
CA ASP A 48 -10.87 -11.01 -5.63
C ASP A 48 -9.76 -9.95 -5.65
N VAL A 49 -9.00 -9.88 -6.76
CA VAL A 49 -7.95 -8.87 -6.94
C VAL A 49 -8.53 -7.47 -6.98
N LEU A 50 -9.62 -7.25 -7.72
CA LEU A 50 -10.28 -5.93 -7.81
C LEU A 50 -10.84 -5.48 -6.45
N THR A 51 -11.50 -6.37 -5.71
CA THR A 51 -12.00 -6.08 -4.36
C THR A 51 -10.84 -5.73 -3.41
N ALA A 52 -9.75 -6.50 -3.45
CA ALA A 52 -8.58 -6.25 -2.63
C ALA A 52 -7.88 -4.93 -3.00
N ALA A 53 -7.80 -4.59 -4.29
CA ALA A 53 -7.26 -3.31 -4.75
C ALA A 53 -8.11 -2.13 -4.26
N SER A 54 -9.44 -2.22 -4.37
CA SER A 54 -10.36 -1.19 -3.86
C SER A 54 -10.20 -0.98 -2.35
N ALA A 55 -10.16 -2.07 -1.58
CA ALA A 55 -9.91 -2.00 -0.14
C ALA A 55 -8.54 -1.38 0.18
N THR A 56 -7.51 -1.73 -0.58
CA THR A 56 -6.15 -1.22 -0.42
C THR A 56 -6.08 0.29 -0.67
N ILE A 57 -6.75 0.81 -1.70
CA ILE A 57 -6.81 2.25 -1.98
C ILE A 57 -7.37 3.00 -0.77
N ASN A 58 -8.48 2.51 -0.23
CA ASN A 58 -9.14 3.13 0.92
C ASN A 58 -8.25 3.07 2.17
N GLN A 59 -7.67 1.90 2.45
CA GLN A 59 -6.79 1.70 3.58
C GLN A 59 -5.56 2.61 3.50
N ARG A 60 -4.92 2.72 2.32
CA ARG A 60 -3.74 3.58 2.12
C ARG A 60 -4.09 5.05 2.27
N GLY A 61 -5.22 5.48 1.72
CA GLY A 61 -5.75 6.83 1.93
C GLY A 61 -5.94 7.15 3.42
N ALA A 62 -6.65 6.29 4.13
CA ALA A 62 -6.89 6.44 5.56
C ALA A 62 -5.59 6.42 6.41
N GLN A 63 -4.57 5.68 5.99
CA GLN A 63 -3.30 5.61 6.72
C GLN A 63 -2.36 6.79 6.42
N ARG A 64 -2.28 7.22 5.15
CA ARG A 64 -1.22 8.11 4.66
C ARG A 64 -1.72 9.52 4.35
N ASP A 65 -2.94 9.64 3.87
CA ASP A 65 -3.55 10.88 3.40
C ASP A 65 -4.61 11.41 4.38
N SER A 66 -4.54 10.99 5.65
CA SER A 66 -5.54 11.20 6.72
C SER A 66 -5.80 12.65 7.15
N THR A 67 -5.22 13.63 6.47
CA THR A 67 -5.55 15.04 6.68
C THR A 67 -6.76 15.42 5.82
N GLN A 68 -7.76 16.07 6.42
CA GLN A 68 -8.99 16.53 5.74
C GLN A 68 -9.96 15.45 5.23
N GLY A 69 -10.06 14.30 5.89
CA GLY A 69 -11.12 13.34 5.59
C GLY A 69 -10.98 12.61 4.24
N ALA A 70 -9.79 12.64 3.62
CA ALA A 70 -9.51 11.83 2.45
C ALA A 70 -9.69 10.34 2.81
N GLN A 71 -10.62 9.68 2.12
CA GLN A 71 -10.93 8.26 2.31
C GLN A 71 -10.11 7.36 1.36
N GLN A 72 -9.29 7.94 0.49
CA GLN A 72 -8.62 7.27 -0.64
C GLN A 72 -7.22 7.86 -0.87
N GLU A 73 -6.36 7.13 -1.59
CA GLU A 73 -4.97 7.52 -1.86
C GLU A 73 -4.89 8.78 -2.76
N ARG A 74 -4.11 9.79 -2.35
CA ARG A 74 -3.99 11.13 -2.99
C ARG A 74 -2.56 11.63 -3.17
N SER A 75 -1.57 10.81 -2.82
CA SER A 75 -0.15 11.21 -2.84
C SER A 75 0.43 11.51 -4.23
N MET A 76 -0.20 11.07 -5.32
CA MET A 76 0.39 11.16 -6.66
C MET A 76 0.43 12.59 -7.20
N ALA A 77 -0.61 13.41 -7.01
CA ALA A 77 -0.60 14.81 -7.43
C ALA A 77 0.60 15.57 -6.84
N ALA A 78 0.83 15.41 -5.53
CA ALA A 78 1.96 16.03 -4.84
C ALA A 78 3.31 15.47 -5.32
N THR A 79 3.38 14.15 -5.55
CA THR A 79 4.59 13.48 -6.07
C THR A 79 4.97 14.02 -7.45
N VAL A 80 4.00 14.12 -8.36
CA VAL A 80 4.21 14.63 -9.73
C VAL A 80 4.59 16.10 -9.71
N ALA A 81 3.95 16.92 -8.87
CA ALA A 81 4.31 18.33 -8.74
C ALA A 81 5.77 18.52 -8.27
N ALA A 82 6.20 17.76 -7.27
CA ALA A 82 7.58 17.78 -6.79
C ALA A 82 8.57 17.29 -7.87
N PHE A 83 8.26 16.17 -8.54
CA PHE A 83 9.11 15.62 -9.59
C PHE A 83 9.29 16.61 -10.75
N ASN A 84 8.19 17.22 -11.21
CA ASN A 84 8.23 18.25 -12.26
C ASN A 84 9.10 19.45 -11.87
N ALA A 85 9.06 19.88 -10.60
CA ALA A 85 9.87 20.99 -10.12
C ALA A 85 11.38 20.65 -10.05
N ILE A 86 11.72 19.40 -9.73
CA ILE A 86 13.11 18.94 -9.62
C ILE A 86 13.72 18.71 -11.01
N GLU A 87 12.98 18.03 -11.88
CA GLU A 87 13.50 17.51 -13.16
C GLU A 87 13.14 18.40 -14.37
N GLY A 88 12.37 19.48 -14.17
CA GLY A 88 11.95 20.37 -15.23
C GLY A 88 10.95 19.75 -16.22
N THR A 89 10.15 18.78 -15.75
CA THR A 89 9.15 18.08 -16.57
C THR A 89 7.73 18.65 -16.39
N THR A 90 6.80 18.18 -17.22
CA THR A 90 5.37 18.57 -17.17
C THR A 90 4.46 17.34 -17.16
N LEU A 91 4.77 16.37 -16.30
CA LEU A 91 3.95 15.19 -16.12
C LEU A 91 2.60 15.55 -15.49
N THR A 92 1.56 14.84 -15.90
CA THR A 92 0.23 14.87 -15.27
C THR A 92 0.12 13.78 -14.20
N GLU A 93 -0.83 13.92 -13.28
CA GLU A 93 -1.10 12.89 -12.26
C GLU A 93 -1.41 11.51 -12.88
N ARG A 94 -2.23 11.49 -13.94
CA ARG A 94 -2.53 10.28 -14.71
C ARG A 94 -1.26 9.62 -15.29
N GLN A 95 -0.30 10.41 -15.76
CA GLN A 95 0.98 9.89 -16.24
C GLN A 95 1.83 9.32 -15.08
N GLY A 96 1.78 9.93 -13.89
CA GLY A 96 2.38 9.37 -12.68
C GLY A 96 1.82 7.99 -12.33
N TRP A 97 0.50 7.83 -12.34
CA TRP A 97 -0.12 6.52 -12.11
C TRP A 97 0.22 5.50 -13.21
N ALA A 98 0.27 5.91 -14.47
CA ALA A 98 0.68 5.03 -15.58
C ALA A 98 2.15 4.56 -15.43
N PHE A 99 3.03 5.43 -14.94
CA PHE A 99 4.41 5.08 -14.61
C PHE A 99 4.45 4.00 -13.51
N MET A 100 3.67 4.16 -12.44
CA MET A 100 3.58 3.19 -11.36
C MET A 100 2.99 1.83 -11.81
N GLN A 101 2.00 1.83 -12.70
CA GLN A 101 1.50 0.61 -13.33
C GLN A 101 2.60 -0.09 -14.15
N THR A 102 3.37 0.68 -14.91
CA THR A 102 4.49 0.15 -15.70
C THR A 102 5.53 -0.51 -14.80
N LEU A 103 5.87 0.12 -13.66
CA LEU A 103 6.76 -0.48 -12.66
C LEU A 103 6.24 -1.85 -12.18
N LYS A 104 4.94 -1.98 -11.95
CA LYS A 104 4.33 -3.23 -11.49
C LYS A 104 4.34 -4.31 -12.56
N LEU A 105 4.08 -3.96 -13.81
CA LEU A 105 4.24 -4.88 -14.95
C LEU A 105 5.68 -5.40 -15.07
N VAL A 106 6.67 -4.51 -14.94
CA VAL A 106 8.09 -4.88 -15.01
C VAL A 106 8.49 -5.80 -13.85
N ARG A 107 8.01 -5.53 -12.63
CA ARG A 107 8.27 -6.38 -11.46
C ARG A 107 7.63 -7.77 -11.59
N ALA A 108 6.38 -7.83 -12.02
CA ALA A 108 5.70 -9.10 -12.30
C ALA A 108 6.47 -9.93 -13.33
N ALA A 109 6.89 -9.31 -14.44
CA ALA A 109 7.68 -9.98 -15.46
C ALA A 109 9.05 -10.47 -14.93
N ALA A 110 9.68 -9.72 -14.04
CA ALA A 110 10.93 -10.15 -13.40
C ALA A 110 10.73 -11.33 -12.44
N CYS A 111 9.66 -11.32 -11.65
CA CYS A 111 9.30 -12.45 -10.78
C CYS A 111 9.03 -13.72 -11.59
N ASP A 112 8.24 -13.62 -12.66
CA ASP A 112 7.87 -14.75 -13.51
C ASP A 112 9.11 -15.41 -14.16
N ARG A 113 10.03 -14.62 -14.71
CA ARG A 113 11.31 -15.11 -15.27
C ARG A 113 12.17 -15.85 -14.24
N ASN A 114 12.01 -15.52 -12.96
CA ASN A 114 12.73 -16.16 -11.86
C ASN A 114 11.94 -17.32 -11.24
N GLY A 115 10.83 -17.74 -11.85
CA GLY A 115 9.97 -18.81 -11.34
C GLY A 115 9.23 -18.44 -10.05
N ASN A 116 9.04 -17.14 -9.79
CA ASN A 116 8.42 -16.65 -8.57
C ASN A 116 7.12 -15.90 -8.87
N PHE A 117 6.17 -15.93 -7.94
CA PHE A 117 4.91 -15.17 -8.04
C PHE A 117 4.79 -14.21 -6.86
N ASN A 118 4.44 -12.97 -7.15
CA ASN A 118 4.18 -11.96 -6.14
C ASN A 118 2.78 -11.35 -6.34
N PRO A 119 1.80 -11.65 -5.49
CA PRO A 119 0.43 -11.17 -5.65
C PRO A 119 0.30 -9.64 -5.55
N ASP A 120 1.23 -8.99 -4.85
CA ASP A 120 1.26 -7.53 -4.72
C ASP A 120 1.42 -6.81 -6.07
N ASP A 121 2.06 -7.44 -7.06
CA ASP A 121 2.27 -6.78 -8.35
C ASP A 121 0.97 -6.64 -9.14
N ALA A 122 0.09 -7.65 -9.07
CA ALA A 122 -1.25 -7.57 -9.67
C ALA A 122 -2.19 -6.64 -8.88
N LEU A 123 -2.14 -6.72 -7.54
CA LEU A 123 -2.95 -5.90 -6.66
C LEU A 123 -2.65 -4.40 -6.83
N ASP A 124 -1.37 -4.02 -6.78
CA ASP A 124 -0.97 -2.63 -6.98
C ASP A 124 -1.21 -2.18 -8.43
N GLY A 125 -1.01 -3.06 -9.41
CA GLY A 125 -1.33 -2.77 -10.81
C GLY A 125 -2.79 -2.38 -10.99
N ALA A 126 -3.71 -3.15 -10.41
CA ALA A 126 -5.15 -2.85 -10.44
C ALA A 126 -5.49 -1.55 -9.68
N ALA A 127 -4.90 -1.34 -8.49
CA ALA A 127 -5.13 -0.13 -7.70
C ALA A 127 -4.65 1.13 -8.44
N TYR A 128 -3.45 1.09 -9.03
CA TYR A 128 -2.91 2.22 -9.79
C TYR A 128 -3.66 2.45 -11.11
N ALA A 129 -4.22 1.41 -11.73
CA ALA A 129 -5.10 1.57 -12.88
C ALA A 129 -6.39 2.33 -12.50
N ALA A 130 -7.00 1.98 -11.37
CA ALA A 130 -8.19 2.68 -10.87
C ALA A 130 -7.91 4.15 -10.54
N LEU A 131 -6.84 4.43 -9.79
CA LEU A 131 -6.43 5.80 -9.43
C LEU A 131 -6.03 6.64 -10.67
N GLY A 132 -5.37 6.02 -11.65
CA GLY A 132 -5.07 6.66 -12.93
C GLY A 132 -6.33 6.98 -13.75
N GLY A 133 -7.34 6.10 -13.70
CA GLY A 133 -8.66 6.31 -14.28
C GLY A 133 -9.41 7.45 -13.59
N GLU A 134 -9.38 7.52 -12.26
CA GLU A 134 -9.94 8.62 -11.48
C GLU A 134 -9.32 9.97 -11.89
N ALA A 135 -7.97 10.05 -11.95
CA ALA A 135 -7.28 11.26 -12.38
C ALA A 135 -7.65 11.68 -13.81
N ALA A 136 -7.83 10.71 -14.72
CA ALA A 136 -8.28 10.99 -16.09
C ALA A 136 -9.74 11.50 -16.14
N ALA A 137 -10.63 10.87 -15.38
CA ALA A 137 -12.04 11.26 -15.28
C ALA A 137 -12.18 12.67 -14.70
N ALA A 138 -11.42 12.99 -13.65
CA ALA A 138 -11.37 14.32 -13.07
C ALA A 138 -10.87 15.36 -14.08
N ALA A 139 -9.80 15.06 -14.82
CA ALA A 139 -9.28 15.95 -15.87
C ALA A 139 -10.29 16.16 -17.03
N ALA A 140 -11.15 15.16 -17.29
CA ALA A 140 -12.22 15.24 -18.27
C ALA A 140 -13.52 15.87 -17.71
N GLY A 141 -13.56 16.27 -16.44
CA GLY A 141 -14.76 16.83 -15.80
C GLY A 141 -15.89 15.82 -15.61
N MET A 142 -15.60 14.51 -15.61
CA MET A 142 -16.59 13.46 -15.43
C MET A 142 -16.98 13.33 -13.96
N THR A 143 -18.27 13.09 -13.71
CA THR A 143 -18.82 12.80 -12.39
C THR A 143 -19.62 11.51 -12.42
N VAL A 144 -19.69 10.83 -11.28
CA VAL A 144 -20.56 9.66 -11.12
C VAL A 144 -21.99 10.16 -10.96
N GLN A 145 -22.93 9.61 -11.74
CA GLN A 145 -24.36 9.87 -11.55
C GLN A 145 -24.85 9.12 -10.30
N PRO A 146 -25.77 9.71 -9.51
CA PRO A 146 -26.23 9.15 -8.24
C PRO A 146 -26.89 7.77 -8.38
#